data_AF-A0A081PR33-F1
#
_entry.id   AF-A0A081PR33-F1
#
_cell.length_a   1.000
_cell.length_b   1.000
_cell.length_c   1.000
_cell.angle_alpha   90.00
_cell.angle_beta   90.00
_cell.angle_gamma   90.00
#
_symmetry.space_group_name_H-M   'P 1'
#
loop_
_entity.id
_entity.type
_entity.pdbx_description
1 polymer ?
#
loop_
_entity_poly.entity_id
_entity_poly.type
_entity_poly.pdbx_seq_one_letter_code
_entity_poly.pdbx_strand_id
1 'polypeptide(L)' 'MKLAQLFSGFEEELIRQGEEAESLSFVYRSLKNLTFTDFVFALQQEVNEEEKNL' A
#
# COMPACT_ATOMS: atom_id res chain seq x y z
N MET A 1 -3.80 -11.06 -5.01
CA MET A 1 -2.99 -10.64 -3.85
C MET A 1 -3.47 -9.28 -3.42
N LYS A 2 -3.64 -9.05 -2.11
CA LYS A 2 -4.16 -7.76 -1.61
C LYS A 2 -3.08 -6.69 -1.74
N LEU A 3 -3.46 -5.44 -2.04
CA LEU A 3 -2.58 -4.28 -2.20
C LEU A 3 -1.70 -4.10 -0.97
N ALA A 4 -2.26 -4.27 0.24
CA ALA A 4 -1.50 -4.23 1.49
C ALA A 4 -0.41 -5.31 1.59
N GLN A 5 -0.69 -6.53 1.11
CA GLN A 5 0.30 -7.61 1.10
C GLN A 5 1.41 -7.32 0.08
N LEU A 6 1.04 -6.79 -1.09
CA LEU A 6 1.99 -6.40 -2.12
C LEU A 6 2.88 -5.24 -1.64
N PHE A 7 2.29 -4.25 -0.98
CA PHE A 7 3.01 -3.13 -0.39
C PHE A 7 4.01 -3.58 0.67
N SER A 8 3.57 -4.39 1.62
CA SER A 8 4.44 -4.91 2.68
C SER A 8 5.64 -5.69 2.11
N GLY A 9 5.44 -6.50 1.07
CA GLY A 9 6.52 -7.26 0.45
C GLY A 9 7.57 -6.37 -0.25
N PHE A 10 7.13 -5.28 -0.89
CA PHE A 10 8.05 -4.34 -1.53
C PHE A 10 8.75 -3.42 -0.53
N GLU A 11 8.07 -3.00 0.53
CA GLU A 11 8.68 -2.22 1.62
C GLU A 11 9.80 -3.00 2.30
N GLU A 12 9.61 -4.31 2.53
CA GLU A 12 10.69 -5.18 3.04
C GLU A 12 11.89 -5.25 2.10
N GLU A 13 11.67 -5.33 0.79
CA GLU A 13 12.75 -5.40 -0.19
C GLU A 13 13.51 -4.07 -0.27
N LEU A 14 12.82 -2.94 -0.17
CA LEU A 14 13.46 -1.62 -0.06
C LEU A 14 14.37 -1.53 1.16
N ILE A 15 13.87 -1.95 2.33
CA ILE A 15 14.69 -1.99 3.56
C ILE A 15 15.92 -2.87 3.37
N ARG A 16 15.79 -4.05 2.73
CA ARG A 16 16.94 -4.94 2.43
C ARG A 16 17.98 -4.28 1.54
N GLN A 17 17.58 -3.36 0.67
CA GLN A 17 18.47 -2.60 -0.21
C GLN A 17 19.02 -1.32 0.45
N GLY A 18 18.60 -1.02 1.69
CA GLY A 18 19.03 0.18 2.43
C GLY A 18 18.22 1.42 2.09
N GLU A 19 17.04 1.27 1.49
CA GLU A 19 16.10 2.33 1.16
C GLU A 19 15.00 2.45 2.23
N GLU A 20 14.40 3.64 2.35
CA GLU A 20 13.28 3.91 3.26
C GLU A 20 11.99 3.28 2.72
N ALA A 21 11.24 2.53 3.53
CA ALA A 21 9.99 1.91 3.12
C ALA A 21 8.95 2.94 2.63
N GLU A 22 8.90 4.10 3.28
CA GLU A 22 7.98 5.20 3.00
C GLU A 22 8.16 5.79 1.59
N SER A 23 9.31 5.57 0.97
CA SER A 23 9.58 6.01 -0.41
C SER A 23 8.60 5.38 -1.40
N LEU A 24 8.19 4.12 -1.19
CA LEU A 24 7.18 3.45 -2.00
C LEU A 24 5.80 4.11 -1.88
N SER A 25 5.39 4.37 -0.64
CA SER A 25 4.15 5.06 -0.31
C SER A 25 4.10 6.47 -0.90
N PHE A 26 5.24 7.17 -1.00
CA PHE A 26 5.33 8.48 -1.65
C PHE A 26 5.18 8.40 -3.17
N VAL A 27 5.93 7.52 -3.83
CA VAL A 27 5.92 7.36 -5.29
C VAL A 27 4.55 6.90 -5.77
N TYR A 28 3.96 5.90 -5.11
CA TYR A 28 2.65 5.37 -5.47
C TYR A 28 1.56 6.43 -5.39
N ARG A 29 1.52 7.20 -4.29
CA ARG A 29 0.55 8.30 -4.12
C ARG A 29 0.72 9.37 -5.18
N SER A 30 1.96 9.76 -5.46
CA SER A 30 2.27 10.76 -6.48
C SER A 30 1.82 10.31 -7.87
N LEU A 31 2.07 9.05 -8.23
CA LEU A 31 1.68 8.46 -9.51
C LEU A 31 0.15 8.38 -9.69
N LYS A 32 -0.57 8.13 -8.59
CA LYS A 32 -2.02 7.97 -8.59
C LYS A 32 -2.79 9.24 -8.22
N ASN A 33 -2.07 10.33 -7.93
CA ASN A 33 -2.63 11.57 -7.42
C ASN A 33 -3.52 11.36 -6.18
N LEU A 34 -3.04 10.53 -5.24
CA LEU A 34 -3.74 10.19 -4.00
C LEU A 34 -3.23 11.04 -2.84
N THR A 35 -4.15 11.47 -1.98
CA THR A 35 -3.75 11.96 -0.66
C THR A 35 -3.26 10.81 0.22
N PHE A 36 -2.62 11.12 1.34
CA PHE A 36 -2.26 10.08 2.32
C PHE A 36 -3.49 9.33 2.83
N THR A 37 -4.58 10.05 3.10
CA THR A 37 -5.85 9.47 3.54
C THR A 37 -6.42 8.50 2.50
N ASP A 38 -6.45 8.89 1.22
CA ASP A 38 -6.96 8.00 0.15
C ASP A 38 -6.13 6.72 0.03
N PHE A 39 -4.81 6.84 0.21
CA PHE A 39 -3.91 5.70 0.19
C PHE A 39 -4.15 4.73 1.35
N VAL A 40 -4.29 5.25 2.57
CA VAL A 40 -4.63 4.41 3.74
C VAL A 40 -5.97 3.70 3.52
N PHE A 41 -6.97 4.39 2.96
CA PHE A 41 -8.23 3.76 2.59
C PHE A 41 -8.07 2.70 1.51
N ALA A 42 -7.23 2.91 0.49
CA ALA A 42 -6.98 1.91 -0.55
C ALA A 42 -6.34 0.63 0.02
N LEU A 43 -5.42 0.76 0.99
CA LEU A 43 -4.82 -0.38 1.68
C LEU A 43 -5.86 -1.17 2.51
N GLN A 44 -6.86 -0.49 3.06
CA GLN A 44 -7.91 -1.09 3.90
C GLN A 44 -9.12 -1.61 3.10
N GLN A 45 -9.50 -0.97 1.99
CA GLN A 45 -10.69 -1.33 1.21
C GLN A 45 -10.62 -2.73 0.61
N GLU A 46 -9.43 -3.20 0.22
CA GLU A 46 -9.25 -4.59 -0.24
C GLU A 46 -9.37 -5.65 0.87
N VAL A 47 -9.56 -5.24 2.13
CA VAL A 47 -9.89 -6.13 3.25
C VAL A 47 -11.42 -6.29 3.41
N ASN A 48 -12.20 -5.25 3.06
CA ASN A 48 -13.65 -5.20 3.30
C ASN A 48 -14.55 -5.77 2.19
N GLU A 49 -14.06 -5.96 0.96
CA GLU A 49 -14.85 -6.62 -0.10
C GLU A 49 -15.17 -8.10 0.22
N GLU A 50 -14.42 -8.74 1.13
CA GLU A 50 -14.73 -10.09 1.64
C GLU A 50 -15.82 -10.08 2.73
N GLU A 51 -16.01 -8.98 3.48
CA GLU A 51 -17.07 -8.89 4.51
C GLU A 51 -18.47 -8.68 3.93
N LYS A 52 -18.59 -8.21 2.68
CA LYS A 52 -19.89 -8.04 2.00
C LYS A 52 -20.51 -9.35 1.48
N ASN A 53 -19.74 -10.44 1.46
CA ASN A 53 -20.18 -11.76 0.99
C ASN A 53 -20.30 -12.80 2.13
N LEU A 54 -20.28 -12.36 3.39
CA LEU A 54 -20.53 -13.17 4.59
C LEU A 54 -21.96 -12.91 5.12
#